data_AF-A0A1C5NWL3-F1
#
_entry.id   AF-A0A1C5NWL3-F1
#
_cell.length_a   1.000
_cell.length_b   1.000
_cell.length_c   1.000
_cell.angle_alpha   90.00
_cell.angle_beta   90.00
_cell.angle_gamma   90.00
#
_symmetry.space_group_name_H-M   'P 1'
#
loop_
_entity.id
_entity.type
_entity.pdbx_description
1 polymer ?
#
loop_
_entity_poly.entity_id
_entity_poly.type
_entity_poly.pdbx_seq_one_letter_code
_entity_poly.pdbx_strand_id
1 'polypeptide(L)'
;MEKENRKMIFGKYKGQDIKYIILTHIGYIMWCFENIYWFKLTEEEQALYDAIAIMIKKEHLPMAFPVEMMYKHIKDRESYEKLNTPFTFNYGYISLRMSDKDNPIFNSIEKYITHRIRRNSTQEYSSFESLSGDLTGLSHSMNKEIERARLNGESDEDIYGTWGSNDYKD
;
A
#
# COMPACT_ATOMS: atom_id res chain seq x y z
N MET A 1 2.78 16.82 20.19
CA MET A 1 3.14 15.44 20.58
C MET A 1 2.89 14.59 19.35
N GLU A 2 3.94 14.17 18.65
CA GLU A 2 3.77 13.27 17.49
C GLU A 2 3.09 11.99 17.98
N LYS A 3 1.95 11.63 17.38
CA LYS A 3 1.33 10.34 17.61
C LYS A 3 2.28 9.28 17.06
N GLU A 4 2.78 8.41 17.91
CA GLU A 4 3.61 7.30 17.48
C GLU A 4 2.81 6.40 16.53
N ASN A 5 3.33 6.15 15.33
CA ASN A 5 2.66 5.28 14.36
C ASN A 5 2.69 3.84 14.86
N ARG A 6 1.55 3.15 14.71
CA ARG A 6 1.44 1.74 15.10
C ARG A 6 2.35 0.89 14.24
N LYS A 7 3.09 0.00 14.90
CA LYS A 7 4.01 -0.95 14.27
C LYS A 7 3.39 -2.34 14.24
N MET A 8 3.78 -3.13 13.25
CA MET A 8 3.53 -4.56 13.26
C MET A 8 4.21 -5.21 14.46
N ILE A 9 3.48 -6.07 15.17
CA ILE A 9 4.01 -6.77 16.35
C ILE A 9 4.40 -8.23 16.05
N PHE A 10 4.16 -8.69 14.82
CA PHE A 10 4.36 -10.08 14.39
C PHE A 10 4.74 -10.17 12.90
N GLY A 11 5.13 -11.37 12.48
CA GLY A 11 5.38 -11.73 11.09
C GLY A 11 6.59 -11.02 10.46
N LYS A 12 6.68 -11.12 9.13
CA LYS A 12 7.83 -10.64 8.33
C LYS A 12 8.19 -9.18 8.58
N TYR A 13 7.19 -8.34 8.82
CA TYR A 13 7.35 -6.89 8.98
C TYR A 13 7.35 -6.42 10.44
N LYS A 14 7.56 -7.31 11.42
CA LYS A 14 7.60 -6.95 12.85
C LYS A 14 8.54 -5.75 13.11
N GLY A 15 8.04 -4.76 13.84
CA GLY A 15 8.75 -3.52 14.15
C GLY A 15 8.64 -2.42 13.10
N GLN A 16 8.06 -2.69 11.93
CA GLN A 16 7.81 -1.68 10.89
C GLN A 16 6.44 -1.03 11.04
N ASP A 17 6.34 0.24 10.62
CA ASP A 17 5.10 1.00 10.67
C ASP A 17 4.06 0.42 9.71
N ILE A 18 2.83 0.23 10.18
CA ILE A 18 1.76 -0.38 9.37
C ILE A 18 1.43 0.47 8.14
N LYS A 19 1.41 1.80 8.28
CA LYS A 19 1.21 2.73 7.16
C LYS A 19 2.28 2.58 6.07
N TYR A 20 3.53 2.32 6.47
CA TYR A 20 4.62 2.08 5.53
C TYR A 20 4.41 0.77 4.75
N ILE A 21 3.94 -0.28 5.44
CA ILE A 21 3.63 -1.57 4.80
C ILE A 21 2.44 -1.43 3.85
N ILE A 22 1.40 -0.66 4.20
CA ILE A 22 0.29 -0.37 3.27
C ILE A 22 0.81 0.29 1.98
N LEU A 23 1.74 1.24 2.09
CA LEU A 23 2.30 1.94 0.94
C LEU A 23 3.23 1.07 0.08
N THR A 24 3.84 0.02 0.63
CA THR A 24 4.92 -0.72 -0.04
C THR A 24 4.57 -2.18 -0.34
N HIS A 25 3.78 -2.82 0.50
CA HIS A 25 3.47 -4.25 0.49
C HIS A 25 2.02 -4.49 0.90
N ILE A 26 1.08 -3.78 0.25
CA ILE A 26 -0.36 -3.84 0.58
C ILE A 26 -0.94 -5.27 0.54
N GLY A 27 -0.36 -6.16 -0.28
CA GLY A 27 -0.72 -7.58 -0.33
C GLY A 27 -0.53 -8.29 1.01
N TYR A 28 0.49 -7.93 1.79
CA TYR A 28 0.71 -8.48 3.13
C TYR A 28 -0.39 -8.04 4.12
N ILE A 29 -0.91 -6.82 4.00
CA ILE A 29 -2.02 -6.33 4.81
C ILE A 29 -3.32 -7.08 4.47
N MET A 30 -3.57 -7.31 3.18
CA MET A 30 -4.67 -8.17 2.71
C MET A 30 -4.57 -9.59 3.29
N TRP A 31 -3.39 -10.21 3.21
CA TRP A 31 -3.17 -11.53 3.79
C TRP A 31 -3.44 -11.54 5.30
N CYS A 32 -3.00 -10.51 6.03
CA CYS A 32 -3.27 -10.38 7.46
C CYS A 32 -4.78 -10.32 7.75
N PHE A 33 -5.59 -9.65 6.92
CA PHE A 33 -7.05 -9.64 7.07
C PHE A 33 -7.68 -11.02 6.89
N GLU A 34 -7.20 -11.81 5.94
CA GLU A 34 -7.77 -13.13 5.64
C GLU A 34 -7.31 -14.20 6.64
N ASN A 35 -6.13 -14.06 7.26
CA ASN A 35 -5.51 -15.13 8.05
C ASN A 35 -5.42 -14.85 9.55
N ILE A 36 -5.54 -13.58 9.98
CA ILE A 36 -5.31 -13.20 11.38
C ILE A 36 -6.55 -12.51 11.93
N TYR A 37 -7.37 -13.29 12.63
CA TYR A 37 -8.71 -12.86 13.09
C TYR A 37 -8.69 -11.57 13.94
N TRP A 38 -7.62 -11.34 14.69
CA TRP A 38 -7.48 -10.18 15.57
C TRP A 38 -6.84 -8.97 14.87
N PHE A 39 -6.25 -9.16 13.69
CA PHE A 39 -5.60 -8.09 12.96
C PHE A 39 -6.65 -7.14 12.37
N LYS A 40 -6.59 -5.88 12.80
CA LYS A 40 -7.48 -4.81 12.32
C LYS A 40 -6.66 -3.55 12.14
N LEU A 41 -6.96 -2.80 11.09
CA LEU A 41 -6.45 -1.45 10.89
C LEU A 41 -7.24 -0.45 11.75
N THR A 42 -6.57 0.61 12.18
CA THR A 42 -7.24 1.80 12.71
C THR A 42 -7.99 2.53 11.58
N GLU A 43 -8.86 3.47 11.91
CA GLU A 43 -9.59 4.26 10.89
C GLU A 43 -8.63 4.97 9.92
N GLU A 44 -7.56 5.55 10.45
CA GLU A 44 -6.55 6.25 9.66
C GLU A 44 -5.76 5.31 8.74
N GLU A 45 -5.35 4.14 9.25
CA GLU A 45 -4.68 3.12 8.43
C GLU A 45 -5.62 2.53 7.37
N GLN A 46 -6.90 2.34 7.70
CA GLN A 46 -7.89 1.85 6.75
C GLN A 46 -8.13 2.87 5.63
N ALA A 47 -8.24 4.16 5.94
CA ALA A 47 -8.38 5.21 4.92
C ALA A 47 -7.19 5.20 3.95
N LEU A 48 -5.98 4.98 4.45
CA LEU A 48 -4.79 4.82 3.61
C LEU A 48 -4.86 3.53 2.77
N TYR A 49 -5.23 2.40 3.36
CA TYR A 49 -5.38 1.13 2.65
C TYR A 49 -6.38 1.24 1.50
N ASP A 50 -7.56 1.80 1.78
CA ASP A 50 -8.63 2.00 0.81
C ASP A 50 -8.13 2.89 -0.34
N ALA A 51 -7.49 4.02 -0.03
CA ALA A 51 -6.99 4.94 -1.05
C ALA A 51 -5.92 4.32 -1.97
N ILE A 52 -5.02 3.47 -1.43
CA ILE A 52 -4.01 2.74 -2.22
C ILE A 52 -4.64 1.61 -3.03
N ALA A 53 -5.57 0.84 -2.45
CA ALA A 53 -6.29 -0.20 -3.18
C ALA A 53 -7.11 0.37 -4.34
N ILE A 54 -7.78 1.51 -4.13
CA ILE A 54 -8.51 2.23 -5.19
C ILE A 54 -7.54 2.72 -6.28
N MET A 55 -6.36 3.23 -5.92
CA MET A 55 -5.34 3.64 -6.88
C MET A 55 -4.87 2.45 -7.73
N ILE A 56 -4.57 1.31 -7.11
CA ILE A 56 -4.18 0.08 -7.81
C ILE A 56 -5.25 -0.32 -8.83
N LYS A 57 -6.54 -0.26 -8.44
CA LYS A 57 -7.66 -0.55 -9.35
C LYS A 57 -7.75 0.43 -10.50
N LYS A 58 -7.68 1.73 -10.19
CA LYS A 58 -7.83 2.84 -11.14
C LYS A 58 -6.74 2.84 -12.20
N GLU A 59 -5.50 2.58 -11.80
CA GLU A 59 -4.33 2.60 -12.67
C GLU A 59 -4.05 1.23 -13.32
N HIS A 60 -4.91 0.22 -13.06
CA HIS A 60 -4.77 -1.15 -13.55
C HIS A 60 -3.39 -1.76 -13.31
N LEU A 61 -2.85 -1.56 -12.09
CA LEU A 61 -1.49 -2.03 -11.79
C LEU A 61 -1.43 -3.57 -11.79
N PRO A 62 -0.45 -4.18 -12.49
CA PRO A 62 -0.26 -5.63 -12.51
C PRO A 62 0.29 -6.09 -11.17
N MET A 63 -0.60 -6.34 -10.21
CA MET A 63 -0.22 -6.85 -8.91
C MET A 63 0.04 -8.35 -8.97
N ALA A 64 1.01 -8.75 -8.17
CA ALA A 64 1.36 -10.13 -7.95
C ALA A 64 0.20 -10.94 -7.32
N PHE A 65 -0.42 -10.43 -6.28
CA PHE A 65 -1.43 -11.14 -5.50
C PHE A 65 -2.85 -10.97 -6.09
N PRO A 66 -3.81 -11.83 -5.70
CA PRO A 66 -5.21 -11.73 -6.12
C PRO A 66 -5.87 -10.42 -5.63
N VAL A 67 -5.92 -9.42 -6.51
CA VAL A 67 -6.43 -8.07 -6.21
C VAL A 67 -7.89 -8.04 -5.79
N GLU A 68 -8.70 -9.02 -6.21
CA GLU A 68 -10.11 -9.07 -5.82
C GLU A 68 -10.31 -9.31 -4.31
N MET A 69 -9.41 -10.08 -3.70
CA MET A 69 -9.41 -10.25 -2.24
C MET A 69 -9.01 -8.96 -1.54
N MET A 70 -8.09 -8.17 -2.11
CA MET A 70 -7.74 -6.85 -1.58
C MET A 70 -8.95 -5.91 -1.63
N TYR A 71 -9.66 -5.86 -2.76
CA TYR A 71 -10.81 -4.96 -2.91
C TYR A 71 -11.99 -5.29 -2.00
N LYS A 72 -12.13 -6.55 -1.56
CA LYS A 72 -13.14 -6.98 -0.57
C LYS A 72 -12.97 -6.24 0.77
N HIS A 73 -11.76 -5.86 1.14
CA HIS A 73 -11.46 -5.19 2.41
C HIS A 73 -11.57 -3.67 2.37
N ILE A 74 -11.91 -3.09 1.22
CA ILE A 74 -12.16 -1.65 1.10
C ILE A 74 -13.46 -1.28 1.82
N LYS A 75 -13.38 -0.35 2.77
CA LYS A 75 -14.54 0.15 3.54
C LYS A 75 -15.18 1.38 2.90
N ASP A 76 -14.41 2.26 2.30
CA ASP A 76 -14.93 3.40 1.53
C ASP A 76 -15.46 2.95 0.16
N ARG A 77 -16.70 2.46 0.16
CA ARG A 77 -17.37 1.97 -1.05
C ARG A 77 -17.69 3.09 -2.03
N GLU A 78 -17.98 4.29 -1.54
CA GLU A 78 -18.32 5.43 -2.40
C GLU A 78 -17.11 5.84 -3.26
N SER A 79 -15.95 6.02 -2.63
CA SER A 79 -14.71 6.34 -3.36
C SER A 79 -14.28 5.19 -4.26
N TYR A 80 -14.50 3.93 -3.85
CA TYR A 80 -14.20 2.76 -4.66
C TYR A 80 -15.02 2.68 -5.94
N GLU A 81 -16.33 2.93 -5.88
CA GLU A 81 -17.21 2.94 -7.06
C GLU A 81 -16.84 4.07 -8.03
N LYS A 82 -16.43 5.22 -7.50
CA LYS A 82 -16.03 6.40 -8.28
C LYS A 82 -14.56 6.36 -8.73
N LEU A 83 -13.78 5.36 -8.32
CA LEU A 83 -12.32 5.32 -8.47
C LEU A 83 -11.65 6.64 -8.02
N ASN A 84 -12.17 7.19 -6.92
CA ASN A 84 -11.72 8.45 -6.36
C ASN A 84 -10.62 8.19 -5.32
N THR A 85 -9.44 8.72 -5.57
CA THR A 85 -8.28 8.58 -4.68
C THR A 85 -7.33 9.73 -4.93
N PRO A 86 -6.68 10.27 -3.89
CA PRO A 86 -5.70 11.35 -4.04
C PRO A 86 -4.35 10.84 -4.62
N PHE A 87 -4.19 9.52 -4.72
CA PHE A 87 -2.98 8.87 -5.21
C PHE A 87 -3.06 8.54 -6.70
N THR A 88 -1.90 8.53 -7.34
CA THR A 88 -1.67 8.05 -8.70
C THR A 88 -0.36 7.28 -8.72
N PHE A 89 -0.14 6.47 -9.75
CA PHE A 89 1.10 5.73 -9.91
C PHE A 89 1.86 6.25 -11.14
N ASN A 90 3.03 6.83 -10.93
CA ASN A 90 3.84 7.45 -11.98
C ASN A 90 5.29 6.95 -11.90
N TYR A 91 5.83 6.45 -13.01
CA TYR A 91 7.23 6.05 -13.15
C TYR A 91 7.73 5.07 -12.06
N GLY A 92 6.86 4.19 -11.56
CA GLY A 92 7.22 3.24 -10.51
C GLY A 92 7.03 3.78 -9.08
N TYR A 93 6.41 4.96 -8.91
CA TYR A 93 6.21 5.58 -7.61
C TYR A 93 4.75 5.98 -7.39
N ILE A 94 4.28 5.79 -6.16
CA ILE A 94 3.04 6.41 -5.69
C ILE A 94 3.26 7.92 -5.65
N SER A 95 2.32 8.68 -6.17
CA SER A 95 2.39 10.14 -6.27
C SER A 95 1.08 10.74 -5.78
N LEU A 96 1.16 11.87 -5.08
CA LEU A 96 0.00 12.60 -4.61
C LEU A 96 -0.21 13.86 -5.45
N ARG A 97 -1.46 14.16 -5.79
CA ARG A 97 -1.80 15.45 -6.41
C ARG A 97 -1.64 16.57 -5.40
N MET A 98 -1.00 17.67 -5.81
CA MET A 98 -0.78 18.80 -4.91
C MET A 98 -2.08 19.55 -4.56
N SER A 99 -3.13 19.40 -5.38
CA SER A 99 -4.48 19.87 -5.06
C SER A 99 -5.06 19.18 -3.82
N ASP A 100 -4.55 18.00 -3.46
CA ASP A 100 -5.05 17.18 -2.36
C ASP A 100 -4.14 17.25 -1.12
N LYS A 101 -3.25 18.26 -1.02
CA LYS A 101 -2.31 18.38 0.11
C LYS A 101 -3.03 18.48 1.46
N ASP A 102 -4.23 19.07 1.47
CA ASP A 102 -5.02 19.28 2.69
C ASP A 102 -5.79 18.01 3.09
N ASN A 103 -5.65 16.91 2.32
CA ASN A 103 -6.23 15.62 2.65
C ASN A 103 -5.59 15.08 3.95
N PRO A 104 -6.38 14.68 4.97
CA PRO A 104 -5.86 14.15 6.22
C PRO A 104 -4.91 12.96 6.06
N ILE A 105 -5.11 12.14 5.02
CA ILE A 105 -4.25 11.01 4.68
C ILE A 105 -2.81 11.48 4.41
N PHE A 106 -2.63 12.65 3.78
CA PHE A 106 -1.30 13.18 3.46
C PHE A 106 -0.46 13.43 4.70
N ASN A 107 -1.02 14.15 5.68
CA ASN A 107 -0.35 14.44 6.94
C ASN A 107 0.08 13.16 7.67
N SER A 108 -0.71 12.09 7.53
CA SER A 108 -0.42 10.80 8.17
C SER A 108 0.79 10.05 7.61
N ILE A 109 1.18 10.36 6.36
CA ILE A 109 2.25 9.68 5.63
C ILE A 109 3.41 10.59 5.25
N GLU A 110 3.36 11.88 5.62
CA GLU A 110 4.35 12.89 5.21
C GLU A 110 5.79 12.45 5.50
N LYS A 111 6.02 11.79 6.65
CA LYS A 111 7.35 11.29 7.02
C LYS A 111 7.92 10.19 6.11
N TYR A 112 7.09 9.51 5.31
CA TYR A 112 7.52 8.51 4.34
C TYR A 112 7.80 9.14 2.96
N ILE A 113 7.54 10.43 2.79
CA ILE A 113 7.73 11.17 1.55
C ILE A 113 9.18 11.65 1.50
N THR A 114 10.02 11.00 0.69
CA THR A 114 11.47 11.29 0.72
C THR A 114 11.91 12.36 -0.28
N HIS A 115 11.15 12.65 -1.35
CA HIS A 115 11.48 13.67 -2.36
C HIS A 115 10.25 14.46 -2.78
N ARG A 116 10.33 15.80 -2.72
CA ARG A 116 9.34 16.69 -3.36
C ARG A 116 9.84 17.05 -4.75
N ILE A 117 9.35 16.37 -5.79
CA ILE A 117 9.66 16.76 -7.16
C ILE A 117 8.81 17.99 -7.53
N ARG A 118 9.35 19.20 -7.34
CA ARG A 118 8.79 20.41 -7.95
C ARG A 118 9.15 20.43 -9.43
N ARG A 119 8.27 19.97 -10.31
CA ARG A 119 8.40 20.27 -11.74
C ARG A 119 8.01 21.72 -11.96
N ASN A 120 9.00 22.58 -12.22
CA ASN A 120 8.79 23.89 -12.85
C ASN A 120 8.44 23.66 -14.32
N SER A 121 7.23 23.16 -14.58
CA SER A 121 6.64 23.18 -15.92
C SER A 121 6.13 24.60 -16.14
N THR A 122 6.64 25.30 -17.16
CA THR A 122 6.15 26.61 -17.66
C THR A 122 4.73 26.52 -18.27
N GLN A 123 3.92 25.58 -17.82
CA GLN A 123 2.55 25.37 -18.26
C GLN A 123 1.72 25.13 -17.00
N GLU A 124 0.77 26.05 -16.73
CA GLU A 124 0.02 26.25 -15.48
C GLU A 124 -0.92 25.10 -15.04
N TYR A 125 -0.68 23.86 -15.46
CA TYR A 125 -1.55 22.73 -15.12
C TYR A 125 -0.75 21.53 -14.58
N SER A 126 -1.04 21.21 -13.32
CA SER A 126 -0.60 20.04 -12.53
C SER A 126 0.82 20.07 -11.94
N SER A 127 0.97 20.73 -10.79
CA SER A 127 2.05 20.37 -9.86
C SER A 127 1.69 19.04 -9.18
N PHE A 128 2.57 18.06 -9.29
CA PHE A 128 2.46 16.76 -8.63
C PHE A 128 3.53 16.67 -7.55
N GLU A 129 3.16 16.30 -6.32
CA GLU A 129 4.14 15.89 -5.32
C GLU A 129 4.32 14.38 -5.44
N SER A 130 5.31 13.96 -6.23
CA SER A 130 5.68 12.54 -6.31
C SER A 130 6.23 12.07 -4.98
N LEU A 131 5.75 10.94 -4.44
CA LEU A 131 6.34 10.33 -3.25
C LEU A 131 7.56 9.52 -3.70
N SER A 132 8.67 10.19 -4.01
CA SER A 132 9.92 9.47 -4.29
C SER A 132 10.65 9.27 -2.96
N GLY A 133 10.25 8.18 -2.28
CA GLY A 133 11.04 7.50 -1.26
C GLY A 133 11.30 6.08 -1.67
N ASP A 134 11.83 5.24 -0.78
CA ASP A 134 11.99 3.79 -1.00
C ASP A 134 10.64 3.03 -1.14
N LEU A 135 9.60 3.74 -1.57
CA LEU A 135 8.37 3.25 -2.18
C LEU A 135 8.61 2.61 -3.55
N THR A 136 9.88 2.41 -3.93
CA THR A 136 10.24 1.29 -4.81
C THR A 136 9.59 0.01 -4.31
N GLY A 137 9.34 -0.13 -2.99
CA GLY A 137 8.54 -1.20 -2.40
C GLY A 137 7.25 -1.53 -3.14
N LEU A 138 6.40 -0.57 -3.56
CA LEU A 138 5.19 -0.93 -4.32
C LEU A 138 5.54 -1.40 -5.73
N SER A 139 6.45 -0.70 -6.42
CA SER A 139 6.99 -1.17 -7.72
C SER A 139 7.72 -2.51 -7.59
N HIS A 140 8.28 -2.82 -6.43
CA HIS A 140 8.96 -4.06 -6.08
C HIS A 140 7.95 -5.14 -5.69
N SER A 141 6.82 -4.82 -5.07
CA SER A 141 5.69 -5.73 -4.86
C SER A 141 5.04 -6.07 -6.20
N MET A 142 4.96 -5.09 -7.12
CA MET A 142 4.58 -5.31 -8.53
C MET A 142 5.59 -6.17 -9.30
N ASN A 143 6.90 -5.94 -9.12
CA ASN A 143 7.97 -6.56 -9.92
C ASN A 143 8.69 -7.75 -9.27
N LYS A 144 8.56 -8.03 -7.96
CA LYS A 144 9.45 -8.92 -7.20
C LYS A 144 8.81 -9.71 -6.06
N GLU A 145 7.58 -9.44 -5.61
CA GLU A 145 6.88 -10.40 -4.73
C GLU A 145 6.40 -11.65 -5.48
N ILE A 146 6.38 -11.65 -6.82
CA ILE A 146 6.08 -12.85 -7.63
C ILE A 146 7.18 -13.28 -8.59
N GLU A 147 7.92 -12.36 -9.19
CA GLU A 147 8.95 -12.73 -10.17
C GLU A 147 10.17 -13.42 -9.53
N ARG A 148 10.32 -13.46 -8.19
CA ARG A 148 11.37 -14.24 -7.52
C ARG A 148 10.91 -15.52 -6.81
N ALA A 149 9.61 -15.80 -6.77
CA ALA A 149 9.12 -17.09 -6.31
C ALA A 149 9.52 -18.22 -7.25
N ARG A 150 9.40 -17.98 -8.56
CA ARG A 150 9.68 -19.00 -9.57
C ARG A 150 11.15 -19.08 -9.99
N LEU A 151 11.97 -18.08 -9.69
CA LEU A 151 13.35 -17.98 -10.20
C LEU A 151 14.46 -18.17 -9.14
N ASN A 152 14.15 -18.09 -7.83
CA ASN A 152 15.15 -18.25 -6.76
C ASN A 152 15.03 -19.56 -5.95
N GLY A 153 14.04 -20.41 -6.22
CA GLY A 153 13.84 -21.65 -5.46
C GLY A 153 13.31 -21.45 -4.04
N GLU A 154 12.78 -20.26 -3.73
CA GLU A 154 12.00 -19.99 -2.52
C GLU A 154 10.62 -20.65 -2.67
N SER A 155 10.16 -21.39 -1.66
CA SER A 155 8.89 -22.09 -1.73
C SER A 155 7.69 -21.14 -1.52
N ASP A 156 6.50 -21.56 -1.95
CA ASP A 156 5.25 -20.85 -1.65
C ASP A 156 4.97 -20.74 -0.12
N GLU A 157 5.73 -21.44 0.73
CA GLU A 157 5.68 -21.27 2.19
C GLU A 157 6.59 -20.12 2.64
N ASP A 158 7.73 -19.91 1.99
CA ASP A 158 8.72 -18.87 2.32
C ASP A 158 8.26 -17.46 1.92
N ILE A 159 7.48 -17.38 0.85
CA ILE A 159 7.08 -16.11 0.21
C ILE A 159 5.80 -15.56 0.83
N TYR A 160 5.03 -16.47 1.41
CA TYR A 160 3.59 -16.38 1.41
C TYR A 160 3.02 -16.93 2.72
N GLY A 161 3.72 -17.84 3.40
CA GLY A 161 3.20 -18.54 4.57
C GLY A 161 2.01 -19.38 4.14
N THR A 162 2.24 -20.67 3.94
CA THR A 162 1.26 -21.74 3.65
C THR A 162 -0.16 -21.25 3.37
N TRP A 163 -0.44 -20.85 2.12
CA TRP A 163 -1.77 -20.35 1.69
C TRP A 163 -2.78 -21.51 1.62
N GLY A 164 -3.07 -22.12 2.75
CA GLY A 164 -4.00 -23.25 2.89
C GLY A 164 -3.78 -24.18 4.08
N SER A 165 -2.68 -24.08 4.84
CA SER A 165 -2.53 -24.91 6.05
C SER A 165 -3.02 -24.16 7.28
N ASN A 166 -4.13 -24.66 7.80
CA ASN A 166 -4.80 -24.26 9.04
C ASN A 166 -3.92 -24.51 10.28
N ASP A 167 -2.84 -23.75 10.47
CA ASP A 167 -2.02 -23.87 11.69
C ASP A 167 -2.34 -22.81 12.76
N TYR A 168 -3.46 -22.07 12.60
CA TYR A 168 -4.03 -21.24 13.66
C TYR A 168 -5.32 -21.84 14.25
N LYS A 169 -5.38 -23.16 14.36
CA LYS A 169 -6.29 -23.83 15.29
C LYS A 169 -5.46 -24.40 16.43
N ASP A 170 -5.32 -23.60 17.48
CA ASP A 170 -5.32 -24.02 18.88
C ASP A 170 -5.55 -22.79 19.78
#